data_AF-A0A355UBL6-F1
#
_entry.id   AF-A0A355UBL6-F1
#
_cell.length_a   1.000
_cell.length_b   1.000
_cell.length_c   1.000
_cell.angle_alpha   90.00
_cell.angle_beta   90.00
_cell.angle_gamma   90.00
#
_symmetry.space_group_name_H-M   'P 1'
#
loop_
_entity.id
_entity.type
_entity.pdbx_description
1 polymer ?
#
loop_
_entity_poly.entity_id
_entity_poly.type
_entity_poly.pdbx_seq_one_letter_code
_entity_poly.pdbx_strand_id
1 'polypeptide(L)' 'ATKIAEREKPDFIDINWGCPVKKVAGKGSGSGILNDIPKMVKLTETVVKATNIPVTVKTRLGYTENSKP' A
#
# COMPACT_ATOMS: atom_id res chain seq x y z
N ALA A 1 -6.49 0.82 11.51
CA ALA A 1 -5.27 0.01 11.32
C ALA A 1 -4.05 0.73 11.88
N THR A 2 -3.62 1.87 11.32
CA THR A 2 -2.45 2.64 11.77
C THR A 2 -2.47 2.97 13.27
N LYS A 3 -3.53 3.62 13.77
CA LYS A 3 -3.70 3.93 15.20
C LYS A 3 -3.74 2.71 16.14
N ILE A 4 -4.07 1.54 15.61
CA ILE A 4 -4.07 0.28 16.38
C ILE A 4 -2.65 -0.27 16.42
N ALA A 5 -1.96 -0.28 15.27
CA ALA A 5 -0.58 -0.73 15.15
C ALA A 5 0.39 0.09 16.01
N GLU A 6 0.16 1.40 16.18
CA GLU A 6 0.97 2.26 17.05
C GLU A 6 1.05 1.78 18.51
N ARG A 7 0.03 1.06 19.00
CA ARG A 7 0.02 0.54 20.38
C ARG A 7 1.11 -0.49 20.62
N GLU A 8 1.49 -1.20 19.56
CA GLU A 8 2.55 -2.21 19.56
C GLU A 8 3.95 -1.60 19.41
N LYS A 9 4.04 -0.26 19.25
CA LYS A 9 5.29 0.50 19.11
C LYS A 9 6.27 -0.06 18.05
N PRO A 10 5.81 -0.28 16.80
CA PRO A 10 6.70 -0.77 15.74
C PRO A 10 7.71 0.30 15.32
N ASP A 11 8.87 -0.13 14.82
CA ASP A 11 9.87 0.77 14.26
C ASP A 11 9.41 1.45 12.95
N PHE A 12 8.58 0.76 12.18
CA PHE A 12 7.98 1.26 10.94
C PHE A 12 6.66 0.55 10.60
N ILE A 13 5.89 1.14 9.69
CA ILE A 13 4.65 0.58 9.13
C ILE A 13 4.86 0.34 7.63
N ASP A 14 4.75 -0.90 7.17
CA ASP A 14 4.81 -1.22 5.73
C ASP A 14 3.42 -1.40 5.13
N ILE A 15 3.18 -0.76 3.99
CA ILE A 15 1.95 -0.94 3.21
C ILE A 15 2.23 -1.87 2.03
N ASN A 16 1.46 -2.97 1.97
CA ASN A 16 1.57 -3.94 0.88
C ASN A 16 0.70 -3.55 -0.33
N TRP A 17 1.32 -2.91 -1.31
CA TRP A 17 0.78 -2.67 -2.65
C TRP A 17 1.31 -3.66 -3.70
N GLY A 18 1.76 -4.85 -3.27
CA GLY A 18 2.43 -5.82 -4.15
C GLY A 18 1.78 -7.21 -4.23
N CYS A 19 0.84 -7.55 -3.35
CA CYS A 19 0.24 -8.89 -3.30
C CYS A 19 -0.65 -9.17 -4.54
N PRO A 20 -0.35 -10.20 -5.36
CA PRO A 20 -1.09 -10.50 -6.59
C PRO A 20 -2.27 -11.46 -6.37
N VAL A 21 -2.45 -12.01 -5.16
CA VAL A 21 -3.48 -13.04 -4.93
C VAL A 21 -4.85 -12.48 -5.25
N LYS A 22 -5.64 -13.23 -6.06
CA LYS A 22 -6.95 -12.81 -6.58
C LYS A 22 -7.87 -12.21 -5.52
N LYS A 23 -7.89 -12.76 -4.30
CA LYS A 23 -8.71 -12.28 -3.18
C LYS A 23 -8.36 -10.85 -2.70
N VAL A 24 -7.14 -10.39 -2.99
CA VAL A 24 -6.60 -9.07 -2.65
C VAL A 24 -6.58 -8.18 -3.90
N ALA A 25 -5.89 -8.61 -4.95
CA ALA A 25 -5.75 -7.85 -6.19
C ALA A 25 -7.08 -7.58 -6.89
N GLY A 26 -7.98 -8.59 -6.93
CA GLY A 26 -9.32 -8.44 -7.52
C GLY A 26 -10.24 -7.46 -6.80
N LYS A 27 -9.87 -7.03 -5.58
CA LYS A 27 -10.58 -5.98 -4.82
C LYS A 27 -9.92 -4.59 -4.97
N GLY A 28 -8.96 -4.44 -5.89
CA GLY A 28 -8.19 -3.21 -6.08
C GLY A 28 -7.23 -2.91 -4.92
N SER A 29 -6.78 -3.92 -4.18
CA SER A 29 -5.74 -3.83 -3.13
C SER A 29 -4.50 -4.62 -3.52
N GLY A 30 -3.43 -4.61 -2.72
CA GLY A 30 -2.19 -5.29 -3.12
C GLY A 30 -1.69 -4.73 -4.44
N SER A 31 -1.23 -5.58 -5.37
CA SER A 31 -0.82 -5.12 -6.70
C SER A 31 -1.98 -4.60 -7.55
N GLY A 32 -3.23 -4.92 -7.22
CA GLY A 32 -4.41 -4.44 -7.93
C GLY A 32 -4.57 -2.91 -7.88
N ILE A 33 -4.03 -2.26 -6.85
CA ILE A 33 -4.03 -0.80 -6.72
C ILE A 33 -3.22 -0.12 -7.83
N LEU A 34 -2.30 -0.84 -8.49
CA LEU A 34 -1.46 -0.28 -9.56
C LEU A 34 -2.25 0.05 -10.84
N ASN A 35 -3.51 -0.37 -10.94
CA ASN A 35 -4.42 0.10 -11.98
C ASN A 35 -5.02 1.50 -11.67
N ASP A 36 -4.79 2.04 -10.47
CA ASP A 36 -5.28 3.33 -10.00
C ASP A 36 -4.22 4.00 -9.10
N ILE A 37 -3.17 4.52 -9.75
CA ILE A 37 -2.05 5.20 -9.08
C ILE A 37 -2.51 6.41 -8.26
N PRO A 38 -3.43 7.28 -8.73
CA PRO A 38 -3.93 8.39 -7.91
C PRO A 38 -4.55 7.91 -6.58
N LYS A 39 -5.29 6.80 -6.59
CA LYS A 39 -5.82 6.21 -5.35
C LYS A 39 -4.71 5.63 -4.47
N MET A 40 -3.71 4.96 -5.04
CA MET A 40 -2.54 4.47 -4.28
C MET A 40 -1.86 5.61 -3.51
N VAL A 41 -1.62 6.75 -4.18
CA VAL A 41 -1.01 7.94 -3.58
C VAL A 41 -1.90 8.49 -2.47
N LYS A 42 -3.18 8.72 -2.74
CA LYS A 42 -4.13 9.27 -1.76
C LYS A 42 -4.24 8.41 -0.49
N LEU A 43 -4.28 7.08 -0.64
CA LEU A 43 -4.33 6.16 0.50
C LEU A 43 -3.02 6.19 1.30
N THR A 44 -1.89 6.18 0.60
CA THR A 44 -0.56 6.24 1.24
C THR A 44 -0.40 7.55 2.03
N GLU A 45 -0.76 8.70 1.43
CA GLU A 45 -0.75 10.00 2.14
C GLU A 45 -1.62 10.00 3.39
N THR A 46 -2.80 9.37 3.33
CA THR A 46 -3.72 9.30 4.47
C THR A 46 -3.09 8.52 5.61
N VAL A 47 -2.36 7.44 5.32
CA VAL A 47 -1.64 6.65 6.33
C VAL A 47 -0.48 7.46 6.91
N VAL A 48 0.33 8.11 6.08
CA VAL A 48 1.45 8.96 6.51
C VAL A 48 0.96 10.09 7.42
N LYS A 49 -0.15 10.75 7.08
CA LYS A 49 -0.73 11.83 7.91
C LYS A 49 -1.33 11.34 9.24
N ALA A 50 -1.55 10.03 9.38
CA ALA A 50 -2.23 9.45 10.54
C ALA A 50 -1.28 8.95 11.65
N THR A 51 0.05 9.00 11.43
CA THR A 51 1.05 8.49 12.38
C THR A 51 2.36 9.25 12.26
N ASN A 52 3.16 9.25 13.34
CA ASN A 52 4.54 9.73 13.31
C ASN A 52 5.56 8.60 13.11
N ILE A 53 5.12 7.35 13.04
CA ILE A 53 5.98 6.19 12.76
C ILE A 53 6.36 6.20 11.27
N PRO A 54 7.63 5.93 10.90
CA PRO A 54 8.03 5.82 9.50
C PRO A 54 7.15 4.86 8.71
N VAL A 55 6.67 5.30 7.54
CA VAL A 55 5.83 4.48 6.65
C VAL A 55 6.63 4.10 5.41
N THR A 56 6.68 2.81 5.12
CA THR A 56 7.26 2.25 3.89
C THR A 56 6.17 1.65 3.00
N VAL A 57 6.51 1.45 1.73
CA VAL A 57 5.63 0.80 0.76
C VAL A 57 6.42 -0.32 0.08
N LYS A 58 5.82 -1.51 0.07
CA LYS A 58 6.27 -2.62 -0.77
C LYS A 58 5.34 -2.79 -1.97
N THR A 59 5.87 -2.56 -3.17
CA THR A 59 5.08 -2.59 -4.42
C THR A 59 5.73 -3.46 -5.52
N ARG A 60 5.11 -3.49 -6.70
CA ARG A 60 5.64 -4.06 -7.96
C ARG A 60 5.89 -2.94 -8.98
N LEU A 61 6.59 -3.27 -10.07
CA LEU A 61 6.83 -2.34 -11.17
C LEU A 61 5.54 -1.92 -11.90
N GLY A 62 4.54 -2.80 -11.96
CA GLY A 62 3.29 -2.54 -12.66
C GLY A 62 2.30 -3.68 -12.41
N TYR A 63 1.07 -3.54 -12.92
CA TYR A 63 0.03 -4.56 -12.79
C TYR A 63 0.17 -5.68 -13.84
N THR A 64 0.48 -5.28 -15.07
CA THR A 64 0.83 -6.11 -16.23
C THR A 64 2.17 -5.66 -16.82
N GLU A 65 2.76 -6.45 -17.72
CA GLU A 65 3.98 -6.09 -18.45
C GLU A 65 3.87 -4.74 -19.16
N ASN A 66 2.73 -4.45 -19.78
CA ASN A 66 2.48 -3.20 -20.52
C ASN A 66 2.23 -1.97 -19.63
N SER A 67 2.05 -2.19 -18.33
CA SER A 67 1.81 -1.11 -17.35
C SER A 67 3.02 -0.82 -16.47
N LYS A 68 4.17 -1.42 -16.79
CA LYS A 68 5.45 -1.05 -16.18
C LYS A 68 5.90 0.31 -16.76
N PRO A 69 6.60 1.14 -15.96
CA PRO A 69 7.26 2.35 -16.47
C PRO A 69 8.26 2.04 -17.57
#